data_AF-A0A699X8Z8-F1
#
_entry.id   AF-A0A699X8Z8-F1
#
_cell.length_a   1.000
_cell.length_b   1.000
_cell.length_c   1.000
_cell.angle_alpha   90.00
_cell.angle_beta   90.00
_cell.angle_gamma   90.00
#
_symmetry.space_group_name_H-M   'P 1'
#
loop_
_entity.id
_entity.type
_entity.pdbx_description
1 polymer ?
#
loop_
_entity_poly.entity_id
_entity_poly.type
_entity_poly.pdbx_seq_one_letter_code
_entity_poly.pdbx_strand_id
1 'polypeptide(L)'
;MESVFNISNCTAACQVKYAAYTLQGVALTWWNSHVKTVTLEVAQALPWKTLKKIMTDMYCPRGEIKKLETKMWELKTKGTDVIGC
;
A
#
# COMPACT_ATOMS: atom_id res chain seq x y z
N MET A 1 8.09 4.71 -3.23
CA MET A 1 7.46 6.05 -3.29
C MET A 1 8.05 6.99 -2.23
N GLU A 2 8.11 6.59 -0.95
CA GLU A 2 8.60 7.50 0.11
C GLU A 2 10.05 7.97 -0.08
N SER A 3 10.92 7.09 -0.58
CA SER A 3 12.28 7.46 -0.98
C SER A 3 12.30 8.54 -2.07
N VAL A 4 11.40 8.43 -3.07
CA VAL A 4 11.27 9.41 -4.15
C VAL A 4 10.80 10.76 -3.60
N PHE A 5 9.88 10.77 -2.63
CA PHE A 5 9.46 12.01 -1.97
C PHE A 5 10.60 12.66 -1.18
N ASN A 6 11.39 11.85 -0.47
CA ASN A 6 12.54 12.34 0.29
C ASN A 6 13.62 12.92 -0.63
N ILE A 7 13.99 12.20 -1.70
CA ILE A 7 15.01 12.64 -2.66
C ILE A 7 14.60 13.92 -3.40
N SER A 8 13.32 14.04 -3.75
CA SER A 8 12.80 15.22 -4.48
C SER A 8 12.41 16.39 -3.58
N ASN A 9 12.57 16.29 -2.25
CA ASN A 9 12.06 17.26 -1.28
C ASN A 9 10.56 17.57 -1.51
N CYS A 10 9.77 16.54 -1.81
CA CYS A 10 8.35 16.67 -2.13
C CYS A 10 7.57 17.11 -0.89
N THR A 11 6.89 18.26 -1.00
CA THR A 11 6.02 18.77 0.07
C THR A 11 4.83 17.85 0.28
N ALA A 12 4.29 17.81 1.50
CA ALA A 12 3.14 16.96 1.83
C ALA A 12 1.94 17.18 0.89
N ALA A 13 1.71 18.43 0.46
CA ALA A 13 0.63 18.80 -0.46
C ALA A 13 0.82 18.24 -1.88
N CYS A 14 2.05 17.92 -2.29
CA CYS A 14 2.36 17.38 -3.62
C CYS A 14 2.45 15.86 -3.66
N GLN A 15 2.61 15.19 -2.51
CA GLN A 15 2.86 13.75 -2.42
C GLN A 15 1.76 12.92 -3.10
N VAL A 16 0.49 13.18 -2.79
CA VAL A 16 -0.63 12.43 -3.38
C VAL A 16 -0.75 12.68 -4.88
N LYS A 17 -0.56 13.93 -5.33
CA LYS A 17 -0.56 14.25 -6.77
C LYS A 17 0.51 13.45 -7.50
N TYR A 18 1.72 13.44 -6.96
CA TYR A 18 2.85 12.73 -7.55
C TYR A 18 2.64 11.22 -7.55
N ALA A 19 2.13 10.66 -6.44
CA ALA A 19 1.80 9.23 -6.36
C ALA A 19 0.75 8.83 -7.40
N ALA A 20 -0.31 9.64 -7.56
CA ALA A 20 -1.38 9.38 -8.51
C ALA A 20 -0.87 9.22 -9.95
N TYR A 21 0.11 10.04 -10.36
CA TYR A 21 0.74 9.93 -11.70
C TYR A 21 1.56 8.65 -11.90
N THR A 22 1.95 7.98 -10.82
CA THR A 22 2.69 6.71 -10.91
C THR A 22 1.80 5.48 -10.85
N LEU A 23 0.50 5.64 -10.59
CA LEU A 23 -0.44 4.53 -10.55
C LEU A 23 -0.64 3.95 -11.96
N GLN A 24 -0.67 2.61 -12.04
CA GLN A 24 -0.86 1.88 -13.29
C GLN A 24 -1.86 0.73 -13.09
N GLY A 25 -2.43 0.23 -14.19
CA GLY A 25 -3.33 -0.91 -14.20
C GLY A 25 -4.52 -0.75 -13.25
N VAL A 26 -4.79 -1.79 -12.45
CA VAL A 26 -5.93 -1.85 -11.52
C VAL A 26 -5.90 -0.71 -10.49
N ALA A 27 -4.71 -0.28 -10.06
CA ALA A 27 -4.59 0.82 -9.09
C ALA A 27 -5.00 2.17 -9.70
N LEU A 28 -4.69 2.39 -10.99
CA LEU A 28 -5.13 3.59 -11.71
C LEU A 28 -6.65 3.58 -11.92
N THR A 29 -7.23 2.44 -12.29
CA THR A 29 -8.69 2.29 -12.41
C THR A 29 -9.39 2.59 -11.10
N TRP A 30 -8.86 2.09 -9.99
CA TRP A 30 -9.38 2.40 -8.66
C TRP A 30 -9.28 3.90 -8.34
N TRP A 31 -8.11 4.52 -8.56
CA TRP A 31 -7.92 5.94 -8.30
C TRP A 31 -8.91 6.82 -9.08
N ASN A 32 -9.17 6.50 -10.35
CA ASN A 32 -10.16 7.21 -11.16
C ASN A 32 -11.58 7.06 -10.60
N SER A 33 -11.94 5.89 -10.06
CA SER A 33 -13.22 5.68 -9.38
C SER A 33 -13.31 6.47 -8.06
N HIS A 34 -12.23 6.50 -7.29
CA HIS A 34 -12.13 7.27 -6.06
C HIS A 34 -12.31 8.77 -6.33
N VAL A 35 -11.57 9.30 -7.31
CA VAL A 35 -11.70 10.70 -7.78
C VAL A 35 -13.12 11.03 -8.25
N LYS A 36 -13.81 10.12 -8.94
CA LYS A 36 -15.22 10.32 -9.31
C LYS A 36 -16.15 10.44 -8.10
N THR A 37 -15.83 9.75 -7.00
CA THR A 37 -16.65 9.71 -5.79
C THR A 37 -16.42 10.94 -4.91
N VAL A 38 -15.17 11.34 -4.71
CA VAL A 38 -14.83 12.42 -3.76
C VAL A 38 -14.41 13.73 -4.43
N THR A 39 -14.31 13.77 -5.76
CA THR A 39 -13.70 14.84 -6.59
C THR A 39 -12.17 14.87 -6.56
N LEU A 40 -11.56 15.41 -7.62
CA LEU A 40 -10.10 15.45 -7.78
C LEU A 40 -9.42 16.30 -6.72
N GLU A 41 -10.01 17.46 -6.39
CA GLU A 41 -9.44 18.41 -5.43
C GLU A 41 -9.36 17.79 -4.03
N VAL A 42 -10.44 17.15 -3.59
CA VAL A 42 -10.49 16.47 -2.29
C VAL A 42 -9.56 15.25 -2.28
N ALA A 43 -9.58 14.42 -3.32
CA ALA A 43 -8.70 13.25 -3.41
C ALA A 43 -7.21 13.64 -3.35
N GLN A 44 -6.82 14.72 -4.04
CA GLN A 44 -5.45 15.20 -4.08
C GLN A 44 -5.04 15.96 -2.80
N ALA A 45 -5.99 16.53 -2.06
CA ALA A 45 -5.74 17.19 -0.78
C ALA A 45 -5.56 16.21 0.39
N LEU A 46 -5.81 14.91 0.18
CA LEU A 46 -5.61 13.90 1.22
C LEU A 46 -4.15 13.88 1.69
N PRO A 47 -3.91 13.74 3.01
CA PRO A 47 -2.57 13.42 3.49
C PRO A 47 -2.09 12.09 2.91
N TRP A 48 -0.83 12.03 2.50
CA TRP A 48 -0.22 10.79 1.98
C TRP A 48 -0.42 9.58 2.90
N LYS A 49 -0.34 9.79 4.22
CA LYS A 49 -0.59 8.75 5.23
C LYS A 49 -1.99 8.14 5.11
N THR A 50 -2.99 8.96 4.82
CA THR A 50 -4.38 8.52 4.63
C THR A 50 -4.52 7.71 3.35
N LEU A 51 -3.96 8.20 2.24
CA LEU A 51 -3.99 7.47 0.97
C LEU A 51 -3.32 6.09 1.09
N LYS A 52 -2.13 6.03 1.72
CA LYS A 52 -1.45 4.76 1.99
C LYS A 52 -2.35 3.78 2.73
N LYS A 53 -3.02 4.24 3.80
CA LYS A 53 -3.92 3.39 4.58
C LYS A 53 -5.05 2.82 3.72
N ILE A 54 -5.71 3.66 2.92
CA ILE A 54 -6.80 3.22 2.03
C ILE A 54 -6.29 2.16 1.04
N MET A 55 -5.13 2.39 0.42
CA MET A 55 -4.54 1.44 -0.51
C MET A 55 -4.12 0.13 0.18
N THR A 56 -3.54 0.19 1.38
CA THR A 56 -3.19 -0.99 2.16
C THR A 56 -4.42 -1.79 2.57
N ASP A 57 -5.48 -1.12 3.04
CA ASP A 57 -6.71 -1.81 3.46
C ASP A 57 -7.38 -2.53 2.27
N MET A 58 -7.31 -1.97 1.07
CA MET A 58 -7.87 -2.60 -0.13
C MET A 58 -7.03 -3.75 -0.69
N TYR A 59 -5.72 -3.54 -0.83
CA TYR A 59 -4.84 -4.46 -1.57
C TYR A 59 -4.04 -5.40 -0.67
N CYS A 60 -3.94 -5.11 0.63
CA CYS A 60 -3.27 -5.93 1.62
C CYS A 60 -4.24 -6.33 2.74
N PRO A 61 -5.28 -7.11 2.41
CA PRO A 61 -6.29 -7.48 3.39
C PRO A 61 -5.66 -8.24 4.55
N ARG A 62 -6.00 -7.84 5.77
CA ARG A 62 -5.43 -8.41 7.00
C ARG A 62 -5.59 -9.92 7.12
N GLY A 63 -6.62 -10.49 6.48
CA GLY A 63 -6.82 -11.93 6.41
C GLY A 63 -5.71 -12.66 5.64
N GLU A 64 -5.30 -12.12 4.48
CA GLU A 64 -4.21 -12.70 3.69
C GLU A 64 -2.85 -12.52 4.38
N ILE A 65 -2.63 -11.38 5.05
CA ILE A 65 -1.44 -11.18 5.90
C ILE A 65 -1.37 -12.26 6.98
N LYS A 66 -2.45 -12.45 7.76
CA LYS A 66 -2.50 -13.47 8.82
C LYS A 66 -2.26 -14.88 8.27
N LYS A 67 -2.84 -15.19 7.10
CA LYS A 67 -2.63 -16.49 6.43
C LYS A 67 -1.15 -16.67 6.05
N LEU A 68 -0.49 -15.62 5.60
CA LEU A 68 0.94 -15.63 5.29
C LEU A 68 1.78 -15.80 6.57
N GLU A 69 1.45 -15.10 7.65
CA GLU A 69 2.10 -15.22 8.96
C GLU A 69 1.99 -16.63 9.52
N THR A 70 0.79 -17.24 9.45
CA THR A 70 0.58 -18.64 9.86
C THR A 70 1.41 -19.60 9.02
N LYS A 71 1.40 -19.47 7.69
CA LYS A 71 2.24 -20.31 6.82
C LYS A 71 3.72 -20.17 7.13
N MET A 72 4.20 -18.95 7.38
CA MET A 72 5.58 -18.68 7.75
C MET A 72 5.93 -19.37 9.09
N TRP A 73 5.03 -19.31 10.06
CA TRP A 73 5.20 -20.00 11.34
C TRP A 73 5.27 -21.53 11.18
N GLU A 74 4.35 -22.12 10.42
CA GLU A 74 4.35 -23.56 10.12
C GLU A 74 5.62 -24.03 9.38
N LEU A 75 6.12 -23.22 8.45
CA LEU A 75 7.38 -23.50 7.74
C LEU A 75 8.57 -23.46 8.71
N LYS A 76 8.59 -22.49 9.63
CA LYS A 76 9.65 -22.39 10.64
C LYS A 76 9.64 -23.59 11.59
N THR A 77 8.47 -24.03 12.07
CA THR A 77 8.39 -25.20 12.96
C THR A 77 8.84 -26.48 12.25
N LYS A 78 8.39 -26.71 11.01
CA LYS A 78 8.78 -27.90 10.22
C LYS A 78 10.27 -27.94 9.84
N GLY A 79 10.91 -26.78 9.65
CA GLY A 79 12.36 -26.71 9.41
C GLY A 79 13.21 -27.02 10.65
N THR A 80 12.62 -26.99 11.85
CA THR A 80 13.34 -27.24 13.11
C THR A 80 13.40 -28.74 13.44
N ASP A 81 12.41 -29.54 13.00
CA ASP A 81 12.38 -31.01 13.17
C ASP A 81 13.48 -31.75 12.36
N VAL A 82 14.08 -31.12 11.34
CA VAL A 82 15.11 -31.75 10.48
C VAL A 82 16.53 -31.63 11.09
N ILE A 83 16.73 -30.80 12.12
CA ILE A 83 18.05 -30.62 12.79
C ILE A 83 18.15 -31.49 14.07
N GLY A 84 17.14 -32.31 14.36
CA GLY A 84 17.14 -33.22 15.50
C GLY A 84 17.41 -34.67 15.10
N CYS A 85 18.63 -35.00 14.67
CA CYS A 85 19.19 -36.36 14.67
C CYS A 85 20.71 -36.28 14.76
#